data_AF-A0A5K1JZP7-F1
#
_entry.id   AF-A0A5K1JZP7-F1
#
_cell.length_a   1.000
_cell.length_b   1.000
_cell.length_c   1.000
_cell.angle_alpha   90.00
_cell.angle_beta   90.00
_cell.angle_gamma   90.00
#
_symmetry.space_group_name_H-M   'P 1'
#
loop_
_entity.id
_entity.type
_entity.pdbx_description
1 polymer ?
#
loop_
_entity_poly.entity_id
_entity_poly.type
_entity_poly.pdbx_seq_one_letter_code
_entity_poly.pdbx_strand_id
1 'polypeptide(L)'
;MSATVSATDRRLPKTQAEWKKALDDLPSTPDKIPAFFFGHGSPMLAFPENDTGGSRGARSGTMGPKGPLATFLRDFGPALLAKYKPKGIVVFSAHWETSGERLVTDYGDENPLLYDYYGFQPALYQLKFKSRGDSALSQRVVHLYKEAGYLARTTTKLQARGQDGRGFNGPGLDHGVFVPFKLMFGEEFTDVPIVEVSMDSSLDP
;
A
#
# COMPACT_ATOMS: atom_id res chain seq x y z
N MET A 1 -0.43 35.22 -0.40
CA MET A 1 0.61 34.98 -1.42
C MET A 1 0.71 33.48 -1.62
N SER A 2 0.06 32.96 -2.66
CA SER A 2 0.09 31.53 -2.99
C SER A 2 1.39 31.25 -3.72
N ALA A 3 2.30 30.52 -3.08
CA ALA A 3 3.49 30.01 -3.75
C ALA A 3 3.07 28.78 -4.56
N THR A 4 2.68 29.01 -5.81
CA THR A 4 2.69 27.98 -6.84
C THR A 4 4.15 27.55 -7.03
N VAL A 5 4.52 26.41 -6.46
CA VAL A 5 5.80 25.77 -6.77
C VAL A 5 5.74 25.31 -8.22
N SER A 6 6.46 26.02 -9.08
CA SER A 6 6.59 25.69 -10.50
C SER A 6 7.12 24.26 -10.66
N ALA A 7 6.41 23.42 -11.40
CA ALA A 7 6.76 22.03 -11.68
C ALA A 7 7.82 21.90 -12.79
N THR A 8 8.77 22.84 -12.85
CA THR A 8 9.85 22.83 -13.85
C THR A 8 11.14 22.30 -13.23
N ASP A 9 11.58 21.17 -13.79
CA ASP A 9 12.91 20.57 -13.66
C ASP A 9 13.34 19.97 -12.31
N ARG A 10 12.44 19.24 -11.64
CA ARG A 10 12.88 18.28 -10.61
C ARG A 10 13.30 16.98 -11.27
N ARG A 11 14.61 16.82 -11.48
CA ARG A 11 15.21 15.52 -11.81
C ARG A 11 14.78 14.49 -10.76
N LEU A 12 14.09 13.44 -11.20
CA LEU A 12 13.71 12.34 -10.33
C LEU A 12 14.98 11.61 -9.82
N PRO A 13 15.04 11.26 -8.52
CA PRO A 13 16.11 10.42 -7.99
C PRO A 13 16.23 9.09 -8.77
N LYS A 14 17.43 8.72 -9.19
CA LYS A 14 17.71 7.47 -9.93
C LYS A 14 18.57 6.50 -9.14
N THR A 15 19.23 6.97 -8.09
CA THR A 15 20.11 6.17 -7.23
C THR A 15 19.63 6.17 -5.78
N GLN A 16 20.07 5.18 -5.00
CA GLN A 16 19.71 5.07 -3.60
C GLN A 16 20.09 6.27 -2.76
N ALA A 17 21.27 6.84 -3.00
CA ALA A 17 21.73 8.05 -2.34
C ALA A 17 20.84 9.25 -2.68
N GLU A 18 20.46 9.41 -3.95
CA GLU A 18 19.59 10.52 -4.39
C GLU A 18 18.19 10.42 -3.76
N TRP A 19 17.56 9.23 -3.69
CA TRP A 19 16.22 9.14 -3.10
C TRP A 19 16.26 9.26 -1.58
N LYS A 20 17.30 8.74 -0.91
CA LYS A 20 17.48 8.96 0.54
C LYS A 20 17.56 10.45 0.86
N LYS A 21 18.37 11.19 0.10
CA LYS A 21 18.45 12.64 0.24
C LYS A 21 17.08 13.30 0.01
N ALA A 22 16.35 12.88 -1.02
CA ALA A 22 15.02 13.42 -1.31
C ALA A 22 14.01 13.14 -0.19
N LEU A 23 14.08 11.99 0.47
CA LEU A 23 13.27 11.65 1.64
C LEU A 23 13.65 12.52 2.85
N ASP A 24 14.94 12.75 3.07
CA ASP A 24 15.43 13.64 4.13
C ASP A 24 14.97 15.08 3.91
N ASP A 25 14.96 15.55 2.66
CA ASP A 25 14.53 16.89 2.26
C ASP A 25 13.00 17.10 2.31
N LEU A 26 12.20 16.03 2.52
CA LEU A 26 10.74 16.17 2.66
C LEU A 26 10.40 17.13 3.81
N PRO A 27 9.35 17.96 3.66
CA PRO A 27 8.97 18.92 4.69
C PRO A 27 8.61 18.22 6.01
N SER A 28 9.05 18.79 7.13
CA SER A 28 8.64 18.31 8.45
C SER A 28 7.29 18.93 8.82
N THR A 29 6.20 18.28 8.37
CA THR A 29 4.82 18.69 8.64
C THR A 29 4.06 17.57 9.34
N PRO A 30 4.38 17.25 10.61
CA PRO A 30 3.75 16.13 11.31
C PRO A 30 2.22 16.27 11.44
N ASP A 31 1.70 17.50 11.51
CA ASP A 31 0.25 17.76 11.58
C ASP A 31 -0.44 17.79 10.20
N LYS A 32 0.34 17.78 9.11
CA LYS A 32 -0.13 17.81 7.72
C LYS A 32 0.79 16.94 6.87
N ILE A 33 0.66 15.64 7.07
CA ILE A 33 1.44 14.64 6.35
C ILE A 33 1.06 14.70 4.86
N PRO A 34 2.02 14.83 3.93
CA PRO A 34 1.74 14.76 2.50
C PRO A 34 1.12 13.41 2.11
N ALA A 35 0.29 13.40 1.07
CA ALA A 35 -0.10 12.15 0.42
C ALA A 35 1.08 11.60 -0.40
N PHE A 36 1.25 10.28 -0.39
CA PHE A 36 2.31 9.60 -1.13
C PHE A 36 1.71 8.65 -2.17
N PHE A 37 2.33 8.62 -3.34
CA PHE A 37 2.00 7.71 -4.43
C PHE A 37 3.26 6.91 -4.80
N PHE A 38 3.14 5.58 -4.85
CA PHE A 38 4.23 4.69 -5.22
C PHE A 38 3.68 3.44 -5.92
N GLY A 39 4.49 2.82 -6.78
CA GLY A 39 4.12 1.58 -7.45
C GLY A 39 4.16 0.40 -6.47
N HIS A 40 3.10 -0.42 -6.46
CA HIS A 40 3.03 -1.60 -5.59
C HIS A 40 3.97 -2.74 -6.02
N GLY A 41 4.21 -2.87 -7.34
CA GLY A 41 5.11 -3.87 -7.93
C GLY A 41 4.60 -5.31 -7.92
N SER A 42 5.47 -6.25 -8.31
CA SER A 42 5.13 -7.68 -8.41
C SER A 42 5.12 -8.36 -7.03
N PRO A 43 4.31 -9.42 -6.82
CA PRO A 43 4.46 -10.29 -5.64
C PRO A 43 5.88 -10.81 -5.41
N MET A 44 6.69 -10.92 -6.48
CA MET A 44 8.11 -11.32 -6.39
C MET A 44 8.98 -10.41 -5.52
N LEU A 45 8.55 -9.18 -5.23
CA LEU A 45 9.31 -8.27 -4.36
C LEU A 45 9.53 -8.83 -2.96
N ALA A 46 8.60 -9.64 -2.46
CA ALA A 46 8.68 -10.26 -1.13
C ALA A 46 9.17 -11.72 -1.17
N PHE A 47 9.70 -12.18 -2.31
CA PHE A 47 10.19 -13.55 -2.44
C PHE A 47 11.40 -13.82 -1.52
N PRO A 48 11.52 -15.01 -0.89
CA PRO A 48 12.68 -15.33 -0.06
C PRO A 48 13.99 -15.22 -0.85
N GLU A 49 14.95 -14.45 -0.33
CA GLU A 49 16.21 -14.19 -1.02
C GLU A 49 17.09 -15.45 -1.18
N ASN A 50 16.88 -16.44 -0.33
CA ASN A 50 17.60 -17.71 -0.33
C ASN A 50 17.00 -18.77 -1.29
N ASP A 51 15.83 -18.49 -1.89
CA ASP A 51 15.08 -19.45 -2.72
C ASP A 51 15.16 -19.12 -4.22
N THR A 52 16.22 -18.45 -4.68
CA THR A 52 16.35 -18.02 -6.09
C THR A 52 16.63 -19.15 -7.09
N GLY A 53 16.39 -20.41 -6.73
CA GLY A 53 16.65 -21.59 -7.55
C GLY A 53 15.59 -21.81 -8.64
N GLY A 54 15.73 -21.13 -9.78
CA GLY A 54 14.94 -21.41 -10.98
C GLY A 54 15.11 -20.35 -12.08
N SER A 55 14.78 -20.69 -13.33
CA SER A 55 15.05 -20.01 -14.62
C SER A 55 14.62 -18.53 -14.80
N ARG A 56 14.42 -17.76 -13.72
CA ARG A 56 13.97 -16.36 -13.69
C ARG A 56 15.02 -15.36 -13.15
N GLY A 57 16.30 -15.73 -13.08
CA GLY A 57 17.37 -14.94 -12.45
C GLY A 57 17.41 -13.43 -12.82
N ALA A 58 17.17 -13.08 -14.10
CA ALA A 58 17.12 -11.67 -14.54
C ALA A 58 15.85 -10.93 -14.10
N ARG A 59 14.68 -11.59 -14.05
CA ARG A 59 13.43 -10.99 -13.53
C ARG A 59 13.48 -10.82 -12.02
N SER A 60 14.21 -11.68 -11.31
CA SER A 60 14.48 -11.56 -9.88
C SER A 60 15.38 -10.36 -9.54
N GLY A 61 16.32 -10.00 -10.44
CA GLY A 61 17.20 -8.84 -10.26
C GLY A 61 16.47 -7.50 -10.19
N THR A 62 15.49 -7.26 -11.07
CA THR A 62 14.78 -5.96 -11.14
C THR A 62 13.44 -5.96 -10.40
N MET A 63 12.69 -7.06 -10.45
CA MET A 63 11.34 -7.16 -9.87
C MET A 63 11.27 -8.05 -8.63
N GLY A 64 12.41 -8.59 -8.20
CA GLY A 64 12.51 -9.41 -7.01
C GLY A 64 12.99 -8.61 -5.78
N PRO A 65 13.35 -9.31 -4.69
CA PRO A 65 13.66 -8.69 -3.41
C PRO A 65 14.90 -7.78 -3.45
N LYS A 66 15.80 -7.95 -4.43
CA LYS A 66 17.00 -7.10 -4.59
C LYS A 66 16.83 -5.99 -5.63
N GLY A 67 15.62 -5.86 -6.20
CA GLY A 67 15.31 -4.86 -7.20
C GLY A 67 15.22 -3.44 -6.64
N PRO A 68 15.30 -2.42 -7.51
CA PRO A 68 15.28 -1.01 -7.09
C PRO A 68 14.01 -0.63 -6.32
N LEU A 69 12.84 -1.16 -6.72
CA LEU A 69 11.59 -0.88 -6.01
C LEU A 69 11.58 -1.48 -4.60
N ALA A 70 12.04 -2.73 -4.44
CA ALA A 70 12.14 -3.35 -3.11
C ALA A 70 13.11 -2.58 -2.20
N THR A 71 14.26 -2.17 -2.74
CA THR A 71 15.23 -1.34 -2.01
C THR A 71 14.66 0.02 -1.62
N PHE A 72 13.98 0.70 -2.55
CA PHE A 72 13.31 1.97 -2.28
C PHE A 72 12.27 1.81 -1.15
N LEU A 73 11.38 0.81 -1.22
CA LEU A 73 10.34 0.60 -0.21
C LEU A 73 10.91 0.35 1.19
N ARG A 74 12.01 -0.40 1.31
CA ARG A 74 12.72 -0.62 2.58
C ARG A 74 13.32 0.66 3.18
N ASP A 75 13.72 1.62 2.35
CA ASP A 75 14.17 2.94 2.82
C ASP A 75 12.97 3.88 3.10
N PHE A 76 11.93 3.77 2.29
CA PHE A 76 10.79 4.68 2.26
C PHE A 76 9.93 4.55 3.52
N GLY A 77 9.51 3.34 3.89
CA GLY A 77 8.66 3.09 5.05
C GLY A 77 9.22 3.66 6.36
N PRO A 78 10.44 3.25 6.77
CA PRO A 78 11.05 3.74 8.00
C PRO A 78 11.27 5.25 8.00
N ALA A 79 11.66 5.84 6.87
CA ALA A 79 11.85 7.28 6.75
C ALA A 79 10.53 8.04 6.98
N LEU A 80 9.42 7.58 6.42
CA LEU A 80 8.11 8.18 6.64
C LEU A 80 7.64 8.05 8.09
N LEU A 81 7.79 6.86 8.70
CA LEU A 81 7.41 6.65 10.10
C LEU A 81 8.21 7.55 11.04
N ALA A 82 9.52 7.63 10.86
CA ALA A 82 10.40 8.47 11.67
C ALA A 82 10.06 9.96 11.54
N LYS A 83 9.80 10.42 10.31
CA LYS A 83 9.56 11.84 10.01
C LYS A 83 8.18 12.31 10.46
N TYR A 84 7.15 11.49 10.27
CA TYR A 84 5.75 11.94 10.42
C TYR A 84 4.98 11.31 11.58
N LYS A 85 5.43 10.17 12.12
CA LYS A 85 4.77 9.46 13.24
C LYS A 85 3.25 9.37 13.07
N PRO A 86 2.75 8.81 11.96
CA PRO A 86 1.33 8.80 11.64
C PRO A 86 0.52 8.06 12.72
N LYS A 87 -0.69 8.55 13.00
CA LYS A 87 -1.64 7.88 13.91
C LYS A 87 -2.46 6.79 13.21
N GLY A 88 -2.41 6.74 11.88
CA GLY A 88 -3.09 5.77 11.03
C GLY A 88 -2.66 5.93 9.58
N ILE A 89 -2.77 4.85 8.82
CA ILE A 89 -2.50 4.80 7.38
C ILE A 89 -3.83 4.51 6.68
N VAL A 90 -4.24 5.43 5.81
CA VAL A 90 -5.34 5.20 4.86
C VAL A 90 -4.69 4.94 3.50
N VAL A 91 -4.92 3.76 2.93
CA VAL A 91 -4.30 3.34 1.68
C VAL A 91 -5.37 3.07 0.62
N PHE A 92 -5.12 3.56 -0.58
CA PHE A 92 -5.91 3.31 -1.77
C PHE A 92 -5.17 2.29 -2.62
N SER A 93 -5.80 1.15 -2.89
CA SER A 93 -5.16 0.12 -3.70
C SER A 93 -5.68 0.14 -5.12
N ALA A 94 -4.75 0.12 -6.07
CA ALA A 94 -5.08 -0.12 -7.46
C ALA A 94 -5.65 -1.54 -7.67
N HIS A 95 -5.58 -2.48 -6.72
CA HIS A 95 -6.18 -3.82 -6.87
C HIS A 95 -7.61 -3.93 -6.35
N TRP A 96 -8.19 -2.81 -5.93
CA TRP A 96 -9.56 -2.79 -5.44
C TRP A 96 -10.33 -1.61 -5.99
N GLU A 97 -11.13 -1.91 -6.99
CA GLU A 97 -11.96 -0.93 -7.68
C GLU A 97 -13.41 -1.28 -7.39
N THR A 98 -14.27 -0.31 -7.10
CA THR A 98 -15.70 -0.50 -6.88
C THR A 98 -16.48 0.45 -7.77
N SER A 99 -17.67 0.03 -8.19
CA SER A 99 -18.58 0.86 -8.99
C SER A 99 -19.74 1.36 -8.14
N GLY A 100 -20.04 2.67 -8.20
CA GLY A 100 -21.21 3.28 -7.57
C GLY A 100 -21.11 3.53 -6.05
N GLU A 101 -20.23 2.85 -5.32
CA GLU A 101 -20.02 3.02 -3.87
C GLU A 101 -18.53 2.82 -3.53
N ARG A 102 -17.98 3.57 -2.56
CA ARG A 102 -16.62 3.33 -2.02
C ARG A 102 -16.70 2.43 -0.78
N LEU A 103 -15.85 1.41 -0.75
CA LEU A 103 -15.74 0.50 0.38
C LEU A 103 -14.50 0.84 1.20
N VAL A 104 -14.67 0.84 2.52
CA VAL A 104 -13.60 1.10 3.49
C VAL A 104 -13.47 -0.10 4.41
N THR A 105 -12.28 -0.69 4.54
CA THR A 105 -12.11 -1.88 5.39
C THR A 105 -12.36 -1.56 6.85
N ASP A 106 -13.10 -2.41 7.54
CA ASP A 106 -13.28 -2.42 9.00
C ASP A 106 -13.14 -3.87 9.48
N TYR A 107 -11.88 -4.31 9.60
CA TYR A 107 -11.52 -5.70 9.88
C TYR A 107 -11.21 -5.99 11.35
N GLY A 108 -11.20 -4.95 12.20
CA GLY A 108 -10.91 -5.05 13.63
C GLY A 108 -9.43 -5.23 13.92
N ASP A 109 -9.11 -6.07 14.90
CA ASP A 109 -7.76 -6.20 15.48
C ASP A 109 -6.71 -6.79 14.53
N GLU A 110 -7.14 -7.54 13.51
CA GLU A 110 -6.24 -8.12 12.52
C GLU A 110 -6.85 -8.04 11.12
N ASN A 111 -6.10 -7.42 10.20
CA ASN A 111 -6.44 -7.35 8.80
C ASN A 111 -6.10 -8.70 8.13
N PRO A 112 -7.08 -9.43 7.54
CA PRO A 112 -6.78 -10.58 6.70
C PRO A 112 -6.00 -10.15 5.45
N LEU A 113 -5.29 -11.09 4.84
CA LEU A 113 -4.62 -10.91 3.55
C LEU A 113 -5.40 -11.59 2.44
N LEU A 114 -5.51 -10.91 1.30
CA LEU A 114 -6.08 -11.43 0.06
C LEU A 114 -4.95 -11.66 -0.96
N TYR A 115 -4.67 -12.92 -1.28
CA TYR A 115 -3.69 -13.31 -2.29
C TYR A 115 -4.31 -13.24 -3.68
N ASP A 116 -4.48 -12.03 -4.21
CA ASP A 116 -5.07 -11.70 -5.51
C ASP A 116 -4.10 -11.93 -6.70
N TYR A 117 -3.31 -13.00 -6.64
CA TYR A 117 -2.39 -13.42 -7.69
C TYR A 117 -2.28 -14.93 -7.81
N TYR A 118 -2.09 -15.45 -9.03
CA TYR A 118 -1.90 -16.88 -9.30
C TYR A 118 -0.64 -17.15 -10.14
N GLY A 119 -0.19 -18.41 -10.19
CA GLY A 119 0.94 -18.84 -11.05
C GLY A 119 2.33 -18.51 -10.50
N PHE A 120 2.41 -18.15 -9.21
CA PHE A 120 3.66 -17.92 -8.49
C PHE A 120 4.08 -19.13 -7.67
N GLN A 121 5.31 -19.11 -7.16
CA GLN A 121 5.85 -20.19 -6.32
C GLN A 121 5.08 -20.29 -4.99
N PRO A 122 4.94 -21.50 -4.40
CA PRO A 122 4.22 -21.71 -3.14
C PRO A 122 4.64 -20.79 -1.98
N ALA A 123 5.93 -20.44 -1.89
CA ALA A 123 6.43 -19.54 -0.86
C ALA A 123 5.75 -18.15 -0.87
N LEU A 124 5.27 -17.67 -2.03
CA LEU A 124 4.55 -16.40 -2.13
C LEU A 124 3.13 -16.46 -1.57
N TYR A 125 2.56 -17.65 -1.39
CA TYR A 125 1.26 -17.87 -0.74
C TYR A 125 1.38 -18.10 0.76
N GLN A 126 2.61 -18.09 1.28
CA GLN A 126 2.92 -18.25 2.71
C GLN A 126 3.44 -16.95 3.32
N LEU A 127 3.45 -15.85 2.56
CA LEU A 127 3.87 -14.55 3.05
C LEU A 127 2.99 -14.10 4.21
N LYS A 128 3.59 -13.56 5.26
CA LYS A 128 2.83 -12.98 6.37
C LYS A 128 3.03 -11.47 6.41
N PHE A 129 1.96 -10.79 6.76
CA PHE A 129 1.97 -9.37 7.10
C PHE A 129 0.86 -9.13 8.11
N LYS A 130 1.22 -9.10 9.39
CA LYS A 130 0.27 -8.88 10.49
C LYS A 130 0.12 -7.38 10.70
N SER A 131 -1.11 -6.90 10.54
CA SER A 131 -1.48 -5.49 10.79
C SER A 131 -2.88 -5.42 11.39
N ARG A 132 -3.21 -4.28 12.00
CA ARG A 132 -4.53 -4.03 12.59
C ARG A 132 -5.31 -2.96 11.84
N GLY A 133 -6.64 -3.06 11.86
CA GLY A 133 -7.54 -1.99 11.44
C GLY A 133 -7.80 -0.98 12.56
N ASP A 134 -8.69 -0.02 12.29
CA ASP A 134 -9.21 0.91 13.28
C ASP A 134 -10.61 1.36 12.83
N SER A 135 -11.65 0.89 13.52
CA SER A 135 -13.04 1.20 13.14
C SER A 135 -13.35 2.69 13.22
N ALA A 136 -12.74 3.44 14.14
CA ALA A 136 -12.96 4.89 14.23
C ALA A 136 -12.35 5.61 13.01
N LEU A 137 -11.17 5.19 12.58
CA LEU A 137 -10.56 5.67 11.34
C LEU A 137 -11.40 5.31 10.11
N SER A 138 -11.86 4.05 10.01
CA SER A 138 -12.71 3.60 8.90
C SER A 138 -14.00 4.40 8.80
N GLN A 139 -14.70 4.60 9.92
CA GLN A 139 -15.91 5.41 9.97
C GLN A 139 -15.64 6.88 9.65
N ARG A 140 -14.49 7.42 10.06
CA ARG A 140 -14.10 8.79 9.70
C ARG A 140 -13.92 8.94 8.19
N VAL A 141 -13.28 7.98 7.53
CA VAL A 141 -13.12 7.98 6.06
C VAL A 141 -14.49 7.93 5.36
N VAL A 142 -15.38 7.02 5.79
CA VAL A 142 -16.75 6.93 5.27
C VAL A 142 -17.50 8.24 5.43
N HIS A 143 -17.39 8.88 6.59
CA HIS A 143 -18.04 10.16 6.86
C HIS A 143 -17.55 11.26 5.91
N LEU A 144 -16.23 11.38 5.70
CA LEU A 144 -15.65 12.36 4.78
C LEU A 144 -16.10 12.14 3.32
N TYR A 145 -16.25 10.89 2.88
CA TYR A 145 -16.83 10.60 1.57
C TYR A 145 -18.27 11.09 1.44
N LYS A 146 -19.09 10.85 2.46
CA LYS A 146 -20.49 11.27 2.49
C LYS A 146 -20.62 12.80 2.52
N GLU A 147 -19.78 13.49 3.28
CA GLU A 147 -19.72 14.96 3.28
C GLU A 147 -19.37 15.51 1.88
N ALA A 148 -18.51 14.81 1.14
CA ALA A 148 -18.17 15.14 -0.23
C ALA A 148 -19.22 14.69 -1.28
N GLY A 149 -20.34 14.12 -0.85
CA GLY A 149 -21.44 13.71 -1.74
C GLY A 149 -21.27 12.33 -2.38
N TYR A 150 -20.32 11.52 -1.92
CA TYR A 150 -20.13 10.15 -2.42
C TYR A 150 -20.85 9.11 -1.57
N LEU A 151 -21.31 8.03 -2.22
CA LEU A 151 -21.75 6.83 -1.52
C LEU A 151 -20.53 6.08 -0.98
N ALA A 152 -20.54 5.80 0.32
CA ALA A 152 -19.50 5.02 0.96
C ALA A 152 -20.02 4.27 2.20
N ARG A 153 -19.41 3.12 2.49
CA ARG A 153 -19.66 2.36 3.72
C ARG A 153 -18.43 1.54 4.11
N THR A 154 -18.45 1.02 5.33
CA THR A 154 -17.46 0.03 5.74
C THR A 154 -17.79 -1.37 5.19
N THR A 155 -16.75 -2.20 5.05
CA THR A 155 -16.84 -3.63 4.75
C THR A 155 -16.11 -4.43 5.82
N THR A 156 -16.71 -5.53 6.27
CA THR A 156 -16.15 -6.37 7.35
C THR A 156 -15.38 -7.55 6.78
N LYS A 157 -14.58 -8.22 7.61
CA LYS A 157 -13.86 -9.44 7.21
C LYS A 157 -14.78 -10.63 6.91
N LEU A 158 -16.08 -10.50 7.13
CA LEU A 158 -17.08 -11.52 6.75
C LEU A 158 -17.63 -11.29 5.34
N GLN A 159 -17.40 -10.10 4.77
CA GLN A 159 -17.84 -9.76 3.43
C GLN A 159 -16.69 -9.96 2.45
N ALA A 160 -16.89 -10.83 1.46
CA ALA A 160 -15.96 -10.91 0.33
C ALA A 160 -15.95 -9.59 -0.44
N ARG A 161 -14.79 -9.20 -0.99
CA ARG A 161 -14.68 -7.99 -1.83
C ARG A 161 -15.63 -8.05 -3.06
N GLY A 162 -15.96 -9.25 -3.55
CA GLY A 162 -16.96 -9.45 -4.61
C GLY A 162 -16.30 -9.65 -5.97
N GLN A 163 -17.00 -9.36 -7.07
CA GLN A 163 -16.42 -9.45 -8.43
C GLN A 163 -15.27 -8.45 -8.67
N ASP A 164 -15.14 -7.50 -7.76
CA ASP A 164 -14.32 -6.31 -7.89
C ASP A 164 -12.88 -6.52 -7.37
N GLY A 165 -12.61 -7.68 -6.73
CA GLY A 165 -11.30 -8.16 -6.29
C GLY A 165 -10.46 -8.77 -7.42
N ARG A 166 -10.52 -8.20 -8.63
CA ARG A 166 -9.80 -8.65 -9.84
C ARG A 166 -9.96 -10.14 -10.18
N GLY A 167 -11.13 -10.71 -9.88
CA GLY A 167 -11.44 -12.13 -10.11
C GLY A 167 -11.17 -13.05 -8.91
N PHE A 168 -10.72 -12.50 -7.78
CA PHE A 168 -10.52 -13.22 -6.53
C PHE A 168 -11.61 -12.90 -5.51
N ASN A 169 -12.09 -13.95 -4.84
CA ASN A 169 -13.13 -13.83 -3.84
C ASN A 169 -12.51 -13.95 -2.45
N GLY A 170 -12.60 -12.90 -1.64
CA GLY A 170 -12.19 -12.93 -0.23
C GLY A 170 -12.11 -11.53 0.37
N PRO A 171 -12.14 -11.40 1.70
CA PRO A 171 -11.77 -10.17 2.40
C PRO A 171 -10.24 -10.04 2.45
N GLY A 172 -9.75 -8.84 2.77
CA GLY A 172 -8.36 -8.63 3.14
C GLY A 172 -7.59 -7.70 2.24
N LEU A 173 -6.44 -7.28 2.76
CA LEU A 173 -5.49 -6.44 2.05
C LEU A 173 -4.96 -7.21 0.84
N ASP A 174 -5.09 -6.65 -0.35
CA ASP A 174 -4.50 -7.24 -1.55
C ASP A 174 -2.98 -7.10 -1.60
N HIS A 175 -2.35 -7.78 -2.56
CA HIS A 175 -0.89 -7.73 -2.72
C HIS A 175 -0.38 -6.33 -3.05
N GLY A 176 -1.22 -5.48 -3.63
CA GLY A 176 -0.94 -4.08 -3.86
C GLY A 176 -0.61 -3.32 -2.57
N VAL A 177 -1.13 -3.81 -1.44
CA VAL A 177 -0.92 -3.25 -0.11
C VAL A 177 0.05 -4.09 0.71
N PHE A 178 -0.21 -5.38 0.93
CA PHE A 178 0.55 -6.13 1.93
C PHE A 178 1.99 -6.45 1.51
N VAL A 179 2.27 -6.60 0.20
CA VAL A 179 3.63 -6.85 -0.29
C VAL A 179 4.55 -5.64 -0.08
N PRO A 180 4.21 -4.43 -0.56
CA PRO A 180 5.05 -3.26 -0.30
C PRO A 180 5.08 -2.92 1.19
N PHE A 181 3.98 -3.07 1.92
CA PHE A 181 3.98 -2.78 3.36
C PHE A 181 4.82 -3.75 4.17
N LYS A 182 4.88 -5.04 3.79
CA LYS A 182 5.83 -5.99 4.39
C LYS A 182 7.28 -5.54 4.22
N LEU A 183 7.63 -4.94 3.07
CA LEU A 183 8.98 -4.40 2.84
C LEU A 183 9.23 -3.10 3.59
N MET A 184 8.23 -2.23 3.67
CA MET A 184 8.31 -0.94 4.36
C MET A 184 8.37 -1.10 5.89
N PHE A 185 7.64 -2.06 6.44
CA PHE A 185 7.35 -2.13 7.88
C PHE A 185 7.69 -3.47 8.53
N GLY A 186 8.10 -4.48 7.77
CA GLY A 186 8.38 -5.82 8.26
C GLY A 186 7.16 -6.74 8.28
N GLU A 187 7.32 -7.95 8.82
CA GLU A 187 6.26 -8.97 8.87
C GLU A 187 5.14 -8.67 9.87
N GLU A 188 5.44 -7.93 10.94
CA GLU A 188 4.48 -7.53 11.96
C GLU A 188 4.54 -6.01 12.17
N PHE A 189 3.40 -5.36 11.92
CA PHE A 189 3.25 -3.91 12.01
C PHE A 189 1.86 -3.56 12.55
N THR A 190 1.77 -3.45 13.87
CA THR A 190 0.50 -3.26 14.60
C THR A 190 0.44 -1.95 15.38
N ASP A 191 1.53 -1.18 15.49
CA ASP A 191 1.52 0.08 16.22
C ASP A 191 0.62 1.14 15.56
N VAL A 192 0.66 1.22 14.23
CA VAL A 192 -0.14 2.15 13.42
C VAL A 192 -1.22 1.36 12.67
N PRO A 193 -2.51 1.71 12.81
CA PRO A 193 -3.58 1.02 12.11
C PRO A 193 -3.55 1.30 10.61
N ILE A 194 -3.97 0.31 9.84
CA ILE A 194 -4.08 0.37 8.39
C ILE A 194 -5.54 0.16 8.01
N VAL A 195 -6.07 1.12 7.25
CA VAL A 195 -7.40 1.07 6.64
C VAL A 195 -7.23 1.18 5.13
N GLU A 196 -7.73 0.19 4.41
CA GLU A 196 -7.75 0.20 2.96
C GLU A 196 -9.08 0.72 2.43
N VAL A 197 -9.01 1.44 1.31
CA VAL A 197 -10.15 2.06 0.65
C VAL A 197 -10.15 1.68 -0.82
N SER A 198 -11.32 1.31 -1.34
CA SER A 198 -11.48 1.03 -2.76
C SER A 198 -11.39 2.30 -3.62
N MET A 199 -10.94 2.12 -4.86
CA MET A 199 -10.95 3.14 -5.89
C MET A 199 -12.24 3.08 -6.71
N ASP A 200 -12.61 4.17 -7.36
CA ASP A 200 -13.74 4.16 -8.30
C ASP A 200 -13.29 3.59 -9.63
N SER A 201 -13.98 2.52 -10.09
CA SER A 201 -13.68 1.84 -11.34
C SER A 201 -13.90 2.70 -12.60
N SER A 202 -14.52 3.89 -12.47
CA SER A 202 -14.73 4.83 -13.58
C SER A 202 -13.61 5.85 -13.75
N LEU A 203 -12.59 5.87 -12.88
CA LEU A 203 -11.46 6.78 -13.00
C LEU A 203 -10.57 6.41 -14.20
N ASP A 204 -10.17 7.42 -14.98
CA ASP A 204 -9.19 7.30 -16.06
C ASP A 204 -7.78 7.63 -15.49
N PRO A 205 -6.75 6.80 -15.75
CA PRO A 205 -5.38 7.02 -15.26
C PRO A 205 -4.67 8.28 -15.80
#